data_AF-A0A916N653-F1
#
_entry.id   AF-A0A916N653-F1
#
_cell.length_a   1.000
_cell.length_b   1.000
_cell.length_c   1.000
_cell.angle_alpha   90.00
_cell.angle_beta   90.00
_cell.angle_gamma   90.00
#
_symmetry.space_group_name_H-M   'P 1'
#
loop_
_entity.id
_entity.type
_entity.pdbx_description
1 polymer ?
#
loop_
_entity_poly.entity_id
_entity_poly.type
_entity_poly.pdbx_seq_one_letter_code
_entity_poly.pdbx_strand_id
1 'polypeptide(L)' 'MAEFLEGFIVKKPNEKAPEFVLATISMKVEDVISSLKKNEKNGWVNLNVKKSRDGKLYAEIDDWERNRRTNDDRW' A
#
# COMPACT_ATOMS: atom_id res chain seq x y z
N MET A 1 -13.15 3.86 3.70
CA MET A 1 -13.21 2.93 2.54
C MET A 1 -11.77 2.55 2.22
N ALA A 2 -11.48 1.29 1.88
CA ALA A 2 -10.13 0.91 1.48
C ALA A 2 -9.84 1.52 0.11
N GLU A 3 -8.89 2.45 0.03
CA GLU A 3 -8.43 2.99 -1.25
C GLU A 3 -7.33 2.09 -1.82
N PHE A 4 -7.54 1.66 -3.06
CA PHE A 4 -6.57 0.89 -3.82
C PHE A 4 -5.84 1.84 -4.76
N LEU A 5 -4.54 1.62 -4.98
CA LEU A 5 -3.83 2.35 -6.02
C LEU A 5 -4.30 1.89 -7.39
N GLU A 6 -4.77 2.83 -8.20
CA GLU A 6 -5.06 2.55 -9.61
C GLU A 6 -3.74 2.25 -10.35
N GLY A 7 -3.78 1.23 -11.21
CA GLY A 7 -2.61 0.78 -11.94
C GLY A 7 -1.59 -0.01 -11.10
N PHE A 8 -1.89 -0.39 -9.86
CA PHE A 8 -0.99 -1.18 -9.01
C PHE A 8 -1.49 -2.62 -8.84
N ILE A 9 -0.66 -3.61 -9.19
CA ILE A 9 -1.00 -5.03 -9.11
C ILE A 9 0.10 -5.77 -8.35
N VAL A 10 -0.28 -6.44 -7.26
CA VAL A 10 0.60 -7.38 -6.56
C VAL A 10 0.33 -8.78 -7.07
N LYS A 11 1.38 -9.45 -7.53
CA LYS A 11 1.35 -10.83 -7.97
C LYS A 11 2.17 -11.68 -7.02
N LYS A 12 1.76 -12.93 -6.87
CA LYS A 12 2.59 -13.92 -6.18
C LYS A 12 3.92 -14.07 -6.94
N PRO A 13 5.01 -14.34 -6.21
CA PRO A 13 6.25 -14.75 -6.83
C PRO A 13 6.01 -15.95 -7.76
N ASN A 14 6.73 -16.01 -8.86
CA ASN A 14 6.69 -17.16 -9.77
C ASN A 14 7.26 -18.41 -9.05
N GLU A 15 6.89 -19.62 -9.48
CA GLU A 15 7.42 -20.88 -8.91
C GLU A 15 8.94 -21.02 -9.05
N LYS A 16 9.54 -20.26 -9.97
CA LYS A 16 10.99 -20.16 -10.18
C LYS A 16 11.64 -18.99 -9.44
N ALA A 17 10.87 -18.17 -8.73
CA ALA A 17 11.41 -17.03 -8.01
C ALA A 17 12.19 -17.52 -6.77
N PRO A 18 13.34 -16.90 -6.45
CA PRO A 18 14.07 -17.20 -5.22
C PRO A 18 13.22 -17.00 -3.97
N GLU A 19 13.50 -17.75 -2.89
CA GLU A 19 12.70 -17.72 -1.65
C GLU A 19 12.64 -16.35 -0.97
N PHE A 20 13.63 -15.49 -1.22
CA PHE A 20 13.65 -14.11 -0.69
C PHE A 20 12.71 -13.15 -1.46
N VAL A 21 12.12 -13.57 -2.58
CA VAL A 21 11.16 -12.77 -3.34
C VAL A 21 9.77 -12.97 -2.78
N LEU A 22 9.27 -11.99 -2.01
CA LEU A 22 7.97 -12.08 -1.34
C LEU A 22 6.77 -11.77 -2.25
N ALA A 23 6.95 -10.90 -3.25
CA ALA A 23 5.92 -10.56 -4.23
C ALA A 23 6.54 -9.92 -5.49
N THR A 24 5.81 -10.00 -6.60
CA THR A 24 6.13 -9.25 -7.83
C THR A 24 5.11 -8.14 -8.00
N ILE A 25 5.58 -6.91 -8.15
CA ILE A 25 4.71 -5.74 -8.30
C ILE A 25 4.74 -5.29 -9.76
N SER A 26 3.57 -5.09 -10.34
CA SER A 26 3.40 -4.46 -11.65
C SER A 26 2.68 -3.13 -11.46
N MET A 27 3.26 -2.05 -11.98
CA MET A 27 2.70 -0.71 -11.87
C MET A 27 2.58 -0.07 -13.26
N LYS A 28 1.40 0.46 -13.57
CA LYS A 28 1.21 1.33 -14.72
C LYS A 28 1.61 2.74 -14.30
N VAL A 29 2.73 3.20 -14.85
CA VAL A 29 3.46 4.40 -14.38
C VAL A 29 2.54 5.62 -14.29
N GLU A 30 1.73 5.87 -15.32
CA GLU A 30 0.85 7.04 -15.38
C GLU A 30 -0.25 7.03 -14.30
N ASP A 31 -0.97 5.91 -14.16
CA ASP A 31 -2.03 5.75 -13.16
C ASP A 31 -1.48 5.79 -11.73
N VAL A 32 -0.30 5.20 -11.51
CA VAL A 32 0.36 5.19 -10.21
C VAL A 32 0.85 6.59 -9.84
N ILE A 33 1.46 7.36 -10.75
CA ILE A 33 1.87 8.74 -10.46
C ILE A 33 0.67 9.61 -10.05
N SER A 34 -0.45 9.48 -10.77
CA SER A 34 -1.69 10.21 -10.43
C SER A 34 -2.20 9.83 -9.03
N SER A 35 -2.24 8.52 -8.74
CA SER A 35 -2.66 8.01 -7.44
C SER A 35 -1.71 8.42 -6.30
N LEU A 36 -0.40 8.41 -6.53
CA LEU A 36 0.60 8.82 -5.56
C LEU A 36 0.47 10.31 -5.24
N LYS A 37 0.37 11.18 -6.25
CA LYS A 37 0.18 12.63 -6.04
C LYS A 37 -1.12 12.95 -5.32
N LYS A 38 -2.17 12.17 -5.53
CA LYS A 38 -3.47 12.37 -4.86
C LYS A 38 -3.41 12.00 -3.37
N ASN A 39 -2.63 10.96 -3.03
CA ASN A 39 -2.60 10.37 -1.69
C ASN A 39 -1.30 10.66 -0.94
N GLU A 40 -0.42 11.51 -1.47
CA GLU A 40 0.83 11.85 -0.81
C GLU A 40 0.55 12.63 0.49
N LYS A 41 1.15 12.15 1.57
CA LYS A 41 1.20 12.87 2.85
C LYS A 41 2.65 13.16 3.15
N ASN A 42 3.03 14.44 3.03
CA ASN A 42 4.42 14.89 3.19
C ASN A 42 5.41 14.18 2.23
N GLY A 43 4.97 13.87 1.01
CA GLY A 43 5.79 13.16 0.01
C GLY A 43 5.90 11.64 0.23
N TRP A 44 5.17 11.07 1.19
CA TRP A 44 5.12 9.63 1.44
C TRP A 44 3.75 9.06 1.13
N VAL A 45 3.73 7.83 0.61
CA VAL A 45 2.53 7.02 0.46
C VAL A 45 2.82 5.65 1.07
N ASN A 46 2.03 5.25 2.04
CA ASN A 46 2.17 3.97 2.71
C ASN A 46 1.24 2.94 2.08
N LEU A 47 1.76 1.72 1.84
CA LEU A 47 1.01 0.63 1.24
C LEU A 47 1.14 -0.63 2.08
N ASN A 48 0.00 -1.23 2.38
CA ASN A 48 -0.06 -2.53 3.06
C ASN A 48 -0.30 -3.64 2.02
N VAL A 49 0.65 -4.57 1.90
CA VAL A 49 0.46 -5.79 1.11
C VAL A 49 -0.23 -6.84 1.97
N LYS A 50 -1.44 -7.24 1.61
CA LYS A 50 -2.25 -8.24 2.31
C LYS A 50 -2.57 -9.42 1.42
N LYS A 51 -2.90 -10.55 2.05
CA LYS A 51 -3.34 -11.77 1.38
C LYS A 51 -4.85 -11.91 1.54
N SER A 52 -5.56 -12.02 0.42
CA SER A 52 -7.00 -12.25 0.42
C SER A 52 -7.31 -13.68 0.89
N ARG A 53 -8.58 -13.93 1.24
CA ARG A 53 -9.05 -15.27 1.62
C ARG A 53 -8.88 -16.30 0.49
N ASP A 54 -8.95 -15.84 -0.76
CA ASP A 54 -8.68 -16.63 -1.98
C ASP A 54 -7.17 -16.86 -2.21
N GLY A 55 -6.34 -16.33 -1.31
CA GLY A 55 -4.89 -16.45 -1.34
C GLY A 55 -4.21 -15.49 -2.30
N LYS A 56 -4.93 -14.60 -3.00
CA LYS A 56 -4.34 -13.58 -3.88
C LYS A 56 -3.73 -12.45 -3.05
N LEU A 57 -2.56 -11.97 -3.45
CA LEU A 57 -1.95 -10.80 -2.83
C LEU A 57 -2.58 -9.53 -3.42
N TYR A 58 -2.78 -8.52 -2.57
CA TYR A 58 -3.24 -7.20 -2.98
C TYR A 58 -2.55 -6.15 -2.11
N ALA A 59 -2.48 -4.91 -2.57
CA ALA A 59 -2.03 -3.79 -1.74
C ALA A 59 -3.13 -2.76 -1.58
N GLU A 60 -3.21 -2.19 -0.38
CA GLU A 60 -4.11 -1.09 -0.06
C GLU A 60 -3.31 0.11 0.46
N ILE A 61 -3.83 1.31 0.21
CA ILE A 61 -3.26 2.54 0.76
C ILE A 61 -3.53 2.56 2.26
N ASP A 62 -2.46 2.67 3.04
CA ASP A 62 -2.52 2.86 4.47
C ASP A 62 -2.55 4.36 4.77
N ASP A 63 -3.77 4.90 4.89
CA ASP A 63 -3.99 6.29 5.29
C ASP A 63 -4.01 6.46 6.82
N TRP A 64 -3.45 5.52 7.58
CA TRP A 64 -3.55 5.56 9.03
C TRP A 64 -2.73 6.71 9.61
N GLU A 65 -3.42 7.80 9.92
CA GLU A 65 -2.87 8.91 10.67
C GLU A 65 -2.88 8.53 12.15
N ARG A 66 -1.71 8.50 12.80
CA ARG A 66 -1.63 8.43 14.26
C ARG A 66 -2.45 9.59 14.79
N ASN A 67 -3.64 9.28 15.31
CA ASN A 67 -4.40 10.24 16.08
C ASN A 67 -3.49 10.63 17.25
N ARG A 68 -2.85 11.81 17.17
CA ARG A 68 -2.14 12.36 18.32
C ARG A 68 -3.22 12.49 19.37
N ARG A 69 -3.23 11.56 20.33
CA ARG A 69 -3.75 11.87 21.66
C ARG A 69 -2.87 13.02 22.14
N THR A 70 -3.30 14.25 21.87
CA THR A 70 -2.92 15.41 22.66
C THR A 70 -3.36 15.09 24.06
N ASN A 71 -2.43 14.55 24.86
CA ASN A 71 -2.56 14.55 26.31
C ASN A 71 -2.43 16.03 26.69
N ASP A 72 -3.56 16.73 26.62
CA ASP A 72 -3.74 18.03 27.25
C ASP A 72 -3.82 17.75 28.75
N ASP A 73 -2.66 17.44 29.35
CA ASP A 73 -2.46 17.41 30.79
C ASP A 73 -2.67 18.84 31.30
N ARG A 74 -3.93 19.20 31.55
CA ARG A 74 -4.28 20.41 32.31
C ARG A 74 -3.89 20.18 33.76
N TRP A 75 -2.83 20.89 34.17
CA TRP A 75 -2.50 21.16 35.56
C TRP A 75 -3.47 22.17 36.17
#